data_AF-A0A9X3GB98-F1
#
_entry.id   AF-A0A9X3GB98-F1
#
_cell.length_a   1.000
_cell.length_b   1.000
_cell.length_c   1.000
_cell.angle_alpha   90.00
_cell.angle_beta   90.00
_cell.angle_gamma   90.00
#
_symmetry.space_group_name_H-M   'P 1'
#
loop_
_entity.id
_entity.type
_entity.pdbx_description
1 polymer ?
#
loop_
_entity_poly.entity_id
_entity_poly.type
_entity_poly.pdbx_seq_one_letter_code
_entity_poly.pdbx_strand_id
1 'polypeptide(L)'
;MARLIEVRQPREHDLVAARFALAGFGSGFEATVTWRLLGAGGAPLGEGLVPGVGSMGVVDDFALEVALPGGVQARGEHALLQVFGDDASGENPPGTDLNQVRVTLFTGMQGWRLHEVVPGDTLSAIARDQGQGTTVGDVFEANRDSLMDPDLIFPGQVLRVPLF
;
A
#
# COMPACT_ATOMS: atom_id res chain seq x y z
N MET A 1 21.55 13.60 5.34
CA MET A 1 20.59 14.47 4.63
C MET A 1 19.32 14.50 5.47
N ALA A 2 18.70 15.65 5.70
CA ALA A 2 17.44 15.70 6.46
C ALA A 2 16.31 15.16 5.57
N ARG A 3 15.53 14.20 6.06
CA ARG A 3 14.37 13.66 5.34
C ARG A 3 13.22 14.64 5.51
N LEU A 4 12.79 15.27 4.43
CA LEU A 4 11.72 16.26 4.46
C LEU A 4 10.34 15.68 4.10
N ILE A 5 10.29 14.42 3.62
CA ILE A 5 9.04 13.72 3.25
C ILE A 5 8.99 12.35 3.92
N GLU A 6 7.94 12.12 4.71
CA GLU A 6 7.66 10.84 5.35
C GLU A 6 6.21 10.41 5.18
N VAL A 7 6.01 9.24 4.56
CA VAL A 7 4.72 8.53 4.56
C VAL A 7 4.58 7.75 5.86
N ARG A 8 3.51 8.01 6.60
CA ARG A 8 3.12 7.29 7.82
C ARG A 8 2.01 6.27 7.58
N GLN A 9 1.20 6.51 6.55
CA GLN A 9 0.15 5.60 6.05
C GLN A 9 0.07 5.70 4.52
N PRO A 10 -0.06 4.58 3.79
CA PRO A 10 0.04 3.21 4.29
C PRO A 10 1.45 2.90 4.83
N ARG A 11 1.57 1.85 5.64
CA ARG A 11 2.85 1.29 6.09
C ARG A 11 3.31 0.17 5.16
N GLU A 12 4.57 -0.23 5.32
CA GLU A 12 5.15 -1.35 4.59
C GLU A 12 4.31 -2.62 4.80
N HIS A 13 3.89 -3.24 3.70
CA HIS A 13 3.04 -4.43 3.62
C HIS A 13 1.58 -4.25 4.08
N ASP A 14 1.09 -3.01 4.18
CA ASP A 14 -0.33 -2.77 4.38
C ASP A 14 -1.15 -3.23 3.17
N LEU A 15 -2.37 -3.66 3.45
CA LEU A 15 -3.36 -3.98 2.42
C LEU A 15 -4.12 -2.70 2.04
N VAL A 16 -4.17 -2.39 0.76
CA VAL A 16 -4.88 -1.21 0.24
C VAL A 16 -5.93 -1.61 -0.79
N ALA A 17 -7.04 -0.89 -0.81
CA ALA A 17 -8.10 -1.05 -1.80
C ALA A 17 -7.95 -0.03 -2.94
N ALA A 18 -8.92 0.03 -3.87
CA ALA A 18 -8.94 1.07 -4.91
C ALA A 18 -9.00 2.50 -4.33
N ARG A 19 -9.46 2.63 -3.09
CA ARG A 19 -9.39 3.85 -2.29
C ARG A 19 -8.61 3.55 -1.01
N PHE A 20 -7.65 4.40 -0.66
CA PHE A 20 -6.85 4.22 0.56
C PHE A 20 -6.37 5.55 1.12
N ALA A 21 -6.10 5.59 2.43
CA ALA A 21 -5.54 6.76 3.09
C ALA A 21 -4.04 6.90 2.79
N LEU A 22 -3.64 8.09 2.38
CA LEU A 22 -2.25 8.51 2.32
C LEU A 22 -2.05 9.62 3.36
N ALA A 23 -1.18 9.40 4.33
CA ALA A 23 -0.90 10.38 5.37
C ALA A 23 0.57 10.38 5.77
N GLY A 24 1.05 11.52 6.24
CA GLY A 24 2.46 11.74 6.49
C GLY A 24 2.78 13.19 6.82
N PHE A 25 4.04 13.55 6.67
CA PHE A 25 4.47 14.95 6.64
C PHE A 25 5.40 15.18 5.46
N GLY A 26 5.43 16.41 4.98
CA GLY A 26 6.25 16.75 3.83
C GLY A 26 6.63 18.23 3.79
N SER A 27 7.67 18.52 3.02
CA SER A 27 7.98 19.84 2.50
C SER A 27 8.46 19.69 1.06
N GLY A 28 8.29 20.74 0.27
CA GLY A 28 8.70 20.85 -1.13
C GLY A 28 9.31 22.23 -1.36
N PHE A 29 10.14 22.35 -2.39
CA PHE A 29 10.76 23.63 -2.75
C PHE A 29 9.84 24.49 -3.63
N GLU A 30 9.09 23.85 -4.54
CA GLU A 30 8.17 24.51 -5.49
C GLU A 30 6.70 24.07 -5.30
N ALA A 31 6.30 23.75 -4.08
CA ALA A 31 4.89 23.50 -3.68
C ALA A 31 4.20 22.26 -4.25
N THR A 32 4.96 21.25 -4.68
CA THR A 32 4.35 20.01 -5.17
C THR A 32 5.04 18.78 -4.60
N VAL A 33 4.29 18.04 -3.77
CA VAL A 33 4.60 16.66 -3.41
C VAL A 33 3.69 15.75 -4.24
N THR A 34 4.29 14.78 -4.90
CA THR A 34 3.60 13.85 -5.82
C THR A 34 3.57 12.48 -5.18
N TRP A 35 2.43 11.80 -5.29
CA TRP A 35 2.33 10.36 -5.05
C TRP A 35 2.16 9.63 -6.39
N ARG A 36 2.75 8.45 -6.48
CA ARG A 36 2.58 7.52 -7.60
C ARG A 36 2.54 6.10 -7.10
N LEU A 37 1.59 5.31 -7.58
CA LEU A 37 1.52 3.88 -7.32
C LEU A 37 1.99 3.10 -8.55
N LEU A 38 2.98 2.26 -8.36
CA LEU A 38 3.54 1.39 -9.40
C LEU A 38 3.20 -0.07 -9.10
N GLY A 39 2.63 -0.75 -10.08
CA GLY A 39 2.35 -2.17 -10.06
C GLY A 39 3.58 -3.02 -10.35
N ALA A 40 3.35 -4.30 -10.62
CA ALA A 40 4.40 -5.26 -10.95
C ALA A 40 5.24 -4.78 -12.14
N GLY A 41 6.57 -4.88 -12.03
CA GLY A 41 7.49 -4.44 -13.08
C GLY A 41 7.55 -2.92 -13.31
N GLY A 42 6.97 -2.11 -12.43
CA GLY A 42 6.97 -0.64 -12.53
C GLY A 42 5.85 -0.05 -13.38
N ALA A 43 4.81 -0.82 -13.70
CA ALA A 43 3.66 -0.32 -14.46
C ALA A 43 2.89 0.75 -13.66
N PRO A 44 2.58 1.93 -14.22
CA PRO A 44 1.84 2.95 -13.48
C PRO A 44 0.39 2.52 -13.24
N LEU A 45 -0.03 2.52 -11.97
CA LEU A 45 -1.41 2.23 -11.56
C LEU A 45 -2.19 3.53 -11.24
N GLY A 46 -1.49 4.58 -10.84
CA GLY A 46 -2.10 5.90 -10.60
C GLY A 46 -1.09 6.88 -10.05
N GLU A 47 -1.38 8.16 -10.18
CA GLU A 47 -0.55 9.24 -9.65
C GLU A 47 -1.41 10.48 -9.34
N GLY A 48 -0.89 11.36 -8.50
CA GLY A 48 -1.55 12.60 -8.14
C GLY A 48 -0.72 13.45 -7.19
N LEU A 49 -1.28 14.61 -6.85
CA LEU A 49 -0.63 15.55 -5.94
C LEU A 49 -1.07 15.30 -4.49
N VAL A 50 -0.18 15.57 -3.55
CA VAL A 50 -0.48 15.69 -2.13
C VAL A 50 -0.76 17.17 -1.85
N PRO A 51 -2.04 17.56 -1.63
CA PRO A 51 -2.41 18.96 -1.48
C PRO A 51 -1.91 19.53 -0.15
N GLY A 52 -1.61 20.84 -0.15
CA GLY A 52 -1.29 21.57 1.09
C GLY A 52 0.14 21.39 1.60
N VAL A 53 0.98 20.63 0.90
CA VAL A 53 2.36 20.33 1.34
C VAL A 53 3.37 21.01 0.44
N GLY A 54 4.36 21.66 1.06
CA GLY A 54 5.57 22.11 0.38
C GLY A 54 5.63 23.57 -0.05
N SER A 55 4.91 24.45 0.64
CA SER A 55 5.14 25.89 0.49
C SER A 55 6.23 26.39 1.44
N MET A 56 7.14 27.23 0.95
CA MET A 56 8.11 28.00 1.75
C MET A 56 9.11 27.18 2.60
N GLY A 57 9.31 25.90 2.31
CA GLY A 57 10.20 25.04 3.11
C GLY A 57 9.66 24.68 4.50
N VAL A 58 8.35 24.87 4.72
CA VAL A 58 7.68 24.47 5.96
C VAL A 58 7.28 23.00 5.84
N VAL A 59 7.66 22.21 6.85
CA VAL A 59 7.18 20.83 6.99
C VAL A 59 5.78 20.88 7.61
N ASP A 60 4.80 20.33 6.90
CA ASP A 60 3.41 20.22 7.35
C ASP A 60 2.91 18.78 7.25
N ASP A 61 1.91 18.44 8.06
CA ASP A 61 1.24 17.15 7.98
C ASP A 61 0.28 17.12 6.77
N PHE A 62 0.12 15.94 6.17
CA PHE A 62 -0.90 15.70 5.16
C PHE A 62 -1.72 14.46 5.47
N ALA A 63 -2.97 14.49 5.05
CA ALA A 63 -3.86 13.34 5.03
C ALA A 63 -4.85 13.50 3.87
N LEU A 64 -4.87 12.54 2.96
CA LEU A 64 -5.80 12.49 1.83
C LEU A 64 -6.27 11.06 1.59
N GLU A 65 -7.43 10.94 0.94
CA GLU A 65 -7.86 9.68 0.36
C GLU A 65 -7.42 9.62 -1.11
N VAL A 66 -6.56 8.66 -1.42
CA VAL A 66 -6.18 8.32 -2.79
C VAL A 66 -7.31 7.50 -3.39
N ALA A 67 -7.67 7.80 -4.64
CA ALA A 67 -8.59 7.01 -5.45
C ALA A 67 -7.90 6.63 -6.77
N LEU A 68 -7.72 5.34 -7.02
CA LEU A 68 -7.14 4.84 -8.26
C LEU A 68 -8.10 5.02 -9.44
N PRO A 69 -7.58 5.15 -10.68
CA PRO A 69 -8.41 5.17 -11.89
C PRO A 69 -9.29 3.92 -11.98
N GLY A 70 -10.54 4.06 -12.43
CA GLY A 70 -11.53 2.98 -12.42
C GLY A 70 -11.19 1.75 -13.30
N GLY A 71 -10.19 1.84 -14.17
CA GLY A 71 -9.70 0.72 -14.97
C GLY A 71 -8.69 -0.18 -14.27
N VAL A 72 -8.17 0.22 -13.10
CA VAL A 72 -7.18 -0.55 -12.36
C VAL A 72 -7.86 -1.75 -11.71
N GLN A 73 -7.43 -2.96 -12.08
CA GLN A 73 -7.88 -4.20 -11.49
C GLN A 73 -6.68 -4.95 -10.93
N ALA A 74 -6.68 -5.15 -9.62
CA ALA A 74 -5.63 -5.87 -8.93
C ALA A 74 -6.22 -6.69 -7.79
N ARG A 75 -5.73 -7.91 -7.64
CA ARG A 75 -6.17 -8.85 -6.60
C ARG A 75 -4.94 -9.57 -6.08
N GLY A 76 -4.31 -9.01 -5.05
CA GLY A 76 -3.07 -9.52 -4.48
C GLY A 76 -1.82 -8.99 -5.20
N GLU A 77 -1.91 -7.81 -5.83
CA GLU A 77 -0.76 -7.23 -6.53
C GLU A 77 0.16 -6.50 -5.54
N HIS A 78 1.44 -6.86 -5.53
CA HIS A 78 2.45 -6.14 -4.74
C HIS A 78 2.88 -4.88 -5.49
N ALA A 79 2.38 -3.74 -5.01
CA ALA A 79 2.62 -2.43 -5.60
C ALA A 79 3.61 -1.61 -4.75
N LEU A 80 4.24 -0.64 -5.38
CA LEU A 80 5.18 0.30 -4.78
C LEU A 80 4.58 1.71 -4.83
N LEU A 81 4.16 2.19 -3.68
CA LEU A 81 3.79 3.59 -3.49
C LEU A 81 5.06 4.42 -3.36
N GLN A 82 5.15 5.46 -4.17
CA GLN A 82 6.22 6.45 -4.11
C GLN A 82 5.62 7.81 -3.76
N VAL A 83 6.26 8.53 -2.85
CA VAL A 83 5.91 9.92 -2.52
C VAL A 83 7.18 10.76 -2.51
N PHE A 84 7.23 11.80 -3.34
CA PHE A 84 8.46 12.56 -3.59
C PHE A 84 8.13 14.02 -3.86
N GLY A 85 9.11 14.89 -3.62
CA GLY A 85 9.04 16.30 -3.98
C GLY A 85 9.41 16.50 -5.44
N ASP A 86 8.91 17.57 -6.04
CA ASP A 86 9.31 17.96 -7.39
C ASP A 86 10.83 18.21 -7.49
N ASP A 87 11.38 18.02 -8.68
CA ASP A 87 12.80 18.26 -8.99
C ASP A 87 12.96 19.00 -10.32
N ALA A 88 12.98 20.33 -10.25
CA ALA A 88 13.16 21.19 -11.42
C ALA A 88 14.51 21.01 -12.12
N SER A 89 15.54 20.46 -11.45
CA SER A 89 16.83 20.19 -12.09
C SER A 89 16.79 18.93 -12.97
N GLY A 90 15.86 18.01 -12.69
CA GLY A 90 15.75 16.70 -13.33
C GLY A 90 16.91 15.75 -13.00
N GLU A 91 17.77 16.10 -12.03
CA GLU A 91 18.93 15.29 -11.66
C GLU A 91 18.56 14.07 -10.81
N ASN A 92 17.38 14.09 -10.17
CA ASN A 92 16.92 13.09 -9.22
C ASN A 92 15.59 12.46 -9.68
N PRO A 93 15.55 11.60 -10.71
CA PRO A 93 14.32 10.87 -11.05
C PRO A 93 13.94 9.88 -9.93
N PRO A 94 12.67 9.80 -9.49
CA PRO A 94 11.49 10.51 -9.99
C PRO A 94 11.25 11.89 -9.37
N GLY A 95 11.96 12.23 -8.31
CA GLY A 95 12.00 13.54 -7.68
C GLY A 95 12.90 13.54 -6.45
N THR A 96 12.84 14.61 -5.65
CA THR A 96 13.61 14.75 -4.41
C THR A 96 12.95 14.04 -3.24
N ASP A 97 13.75 13.69 -2.21
CA ASP A 97 13.27 13.10 -0.94
C ASP A 97 12.32 11.89 -1.11
N LEU A 98 12.61 11.05 -2.11
CA LEU A 98 11.79 9.89 -2.45
C LEU A 98 11.53 8.98 -1.25
N ASN A 99 10.25 8.88 -0.89
CA ASN A 99 9.70 7.91 0.03
C ASN A 99 9.10 6.73 -0.73
N GLN A 100 9.33 5.50 -0.27
CA GLN A 100 8.81 4.29 -0.90
C GLN A 100 8.17 3.39 0.15
N VAL A 101 6.96 2.93 -0.15
CA VAL A 101 6.19 2.00 0.68
C VAL A 101 5.66 0.87 -0.20
N ARG A 102 5.95 -0.37 0.16
CA ARG A 102 5.36 -1.54 -0.49
C ARG A 102 4.00 -1.82 0.11
N VAL A 103 3.01 -2.06 -0.74
CA VAL A 103 1.64 -2.38 -0.34
C VAL A 103 1.12 -3.56 -1.15
N THR A 104 0.12 -4.26 -0.63
CA THR A 104 -0.59 -5.29 -1.40
C THR A 104 -1.96 -4.73 -1.81
N LEU A 105 -2.17 -4.57 -3.10
CA LEU A 105 -3.35 -3.96 -3.69
C LEU A 105 -4.42 -5.02 -4.00
N PHE A 106 -5.61 -4.78 -3.47
CA PHE A 106 -6.84 -5.50 -3.77
C PHE A 106 -7.93 -4.50 -4.13
N THR A 107 -8.10 -4.16 -5.41
CA THR A 107 -8.97 -3.05 -5.83
C THR A 107 -10.43 -3.22 -5.40
N GLY A 108 -10.92 -4.47 -5.35
CA GLY A 108 -12.26 -4.81 -4.89
C GLY A 108 -12.41 -5.14 -3.40
N MET A 109 -11.35 -4.98 -2.58
CA MET A 109 -11.42 -5.31 -1.15
C MET A 109 -12.32 -4.32 -0.41
N GLN A 110 -13.29 -4.85 0.34
CA GLN A 110 -14.18 -4.08 1.21
C GLN A 110 -13.56 -3.86 2.60
N GLY A 111 -12.65 -4.75 3.00
CA GLY A 111 -11.92 -4.68 4.26
C GLY A 111 -11.10 -5.95 4.48
N TRP A 112 -10.52 -6.11 5.66
CA TRP A 112 -9.81 -7.32 6.06
C TRP A 112 -9.95 -7.55 7.57
N ARG A 113 -9.72 -8.77 8.00
CA ARG A 113 -9.73 -9.15 9.42
C ARG A 113 -8.45 -9.89 9.80
N LEU A 114 -8.14 -9.90 11.09
CA LEU A 114 -7.09 -10.75 11.65
C LEU A 114 -7.68 -12.11 12.01
N HIS A 115 -6.99 -13.18 11.63
CA HIS A 115 -7.29 -14.55 12.04
C HIS A 115 -6.06 -15.12 12.74
N GLU A 116 -6.20 -15.46 14.02
CA GLU A 116 -5.18 -16.24 14.74
C GLU A 116 -5.38 -17.72 14.40
N VAL A 117 -4.37 -18.33 13.80
CA VAL A 117 -4.38 -19.73 13.39
C VAL A 117 -4.49 -20.62 14.62
N VAL A 118 -5.39 -21.59 14.58
CA VAL A 118 -5.58 -22.59 15.66
C VAL A 118 -5.21 -24.00 15.18
N PRO A 119 -4.98 -24.97 16.10
CA PRO A 119 -4.69 -26.35 15.70
C PRO A 119 -5.78 -26.94 14.80
N GLY A 120 -5.39 -27.42 13.62
CA GLY A 120 -6.30 -27.99 12.62
C GLY A 120 -6.69 -27.03 11.50
N ASP A 121 -6.34 -25.75 11.61
CA ASP A 121 -6.55 -24.79 10.52
C ASP A 121 -5.72 -25.14 9.28
N THR A 122 -6.30 -24.83 8.13
CA THR A 122 -5.60 -24.75 6.84
C THR A 122 -5.93 -23.42 6.18
N LEU A 123 -5.06 -22.90 5.34
CA LEU A 123 -5.33 -21.66 4.61
C LEU A 123 -6.62 -21.76 3.78
N SER A 124 -6.89 -22.96 3.24
CA SER A 124 -8.14 -23.27 2.52
C SER A 124 -9.39 -23.22 3.37
N ALA A 125 -9.32 -23.67 4.63
CA ALA A 125 -10.45 -23.59 5.56
C ALA A 125 -10.69 -22.13 5.96
N ILE A 126 -9.63 -21.41 6.33
CA ILE A 126 -9.70 -19.99 6.72
C ILE A 126 -10.32 -19.13 5.61
N ALA A 127 -9.91 -19.32 4.36
CA ALA A 127 -10.47 -18.60 3.22
C ALA A 127 -11.95 -18.97 3.00
N ARG A 128 -12.30 -20.27 3.03
CA ARG A 128 -13.66 -20.77 2.82
C ARG A 128 -14.65 -20.25 3.88
N ASP A 129 -14.19 -20.07 5.12
CA ASP A 129 -15.00 -19.55 6.21
C ASP A 129 -15.47 -18.11 5.99
N GLN A 130 -14.86 -17.37 5.05
CA GLN A 130 -15.34 -16.04 4.65
C GLN A 130 -16.49 -16.08 3.63
N GLY A 131 -16.85 -17.27 3.14
CA GLY A 131 -17.79 -17.44 2.04
C GLY A 131 -17.09 -17.45 0.67
N GLN A 132 -17.87 -17.20 -0.39
CA GLN A 132 -17.43 -17.40 -1.78
C GLN A 132 -16.48 -16.31 -2.32
N GLY A 133 -16.32 -15.21 -1.59
CA GLY A 133 -15.55 -14.04 -2.07
C GLY A 133 -14.04 -14.16 -1.88
N THR A 134 -13.57 -14.93 -0.90
CA THR A 134 -12.15 -14.99 -0.51
C THR A 134 -11.53 -16.32 -0.90
N THR A 135 -10.37 -16.27 -1.56
CA THR A 135 -9.63 -17.45 -2.01
C THR A 135 -8.37 -17.66 -1.17
N VAL A 136 -7.80 -18.86 -1.28
CA VAL A 136 -6.49 -19.18 -0.67
C VAL A 136 -5.41 -18.23 -1.17
N GLY A 137 -5.44 -17.89 -2.47
CA GLY A 137 -4.52 -16.94 -3.07
C GLY A 137 -4.61 -15.55 -2.43
N ASP A 138 -5.81 -15.08 -2.11
CA ASP A 138 -5.97 -13.76 -1.48
C ASP A 138 -5.33 -13.72 -0.08
N VAL A 139 -5.56 -14.75 0.73
CA VAL A 139 -4.97 -14.84 2.07
C VAL A 139 -3.45 -15.01 1.97
N PHE A 140 -2.96 -15.78 0.99
CA PHE A 140 -1.52 -15.92 0.77
C PHE A 140 -0.87 -14.60 0.37
N GLU A 141 -1.41 -13.91 -0.64
CA GLU A 141 -0.86 -12.64 -1.12
C GLU A 141 -0.91 -11.54 -0.05
N ALA A 142 -1.97 -11.51 0.75
CA ALA A 142 -2.10 -10.59 1.88
C ALA A 142 -1.06 -10.79 2.99
N ASN A 143 -0.32 -11.90 3.01
CA ASN A 143 0.64 -12.23 4.07
C ASN A 143 2.04 -12.58 3.57
N ARG A 144 2.43 -12.19 2.34
CA ARG A 144 3.72 -12.59 1.73
C ARG A 144 4.97 -12.10 2.45
N ASP A 145 4.84 -11.08 3.29
CA ASP A 145 5.86 -10.59 4.22
C ASP A 145 6.22 -11.61 5.31
N SER A 146 5.31 -12.52 5.68
CA SER A 146 5.48 -13.50 6.76
C SER A 146 5.17 -14.95 6.39
N LEU A 147 4.42 -15.17 5.29
CA LEU A 147 3.99 -16.48 4.79
C LEU A 147 4.67 -16.74 3.44
N MET A 148 5.65 -17.64 3.43
CA MET A 148 6.41 -18.02 2.24
C MET A 148 5.79 -19.20 1.48
N ASP A 149 5.10 -20.08 2.20
CA ASP A 149 4.46 -21.28 1.68
C ASP A 149 3.00 -21.31 2.19
N PRO A 150 1.99 -21.35 1.30
CA PRO A 150 0.59 -21.34 1.70
C PRO A 150 0.16 -22.57 2.50
N ASP A 151 0.91 -23.67 2.42
CA ASP A 151 0.62 -24.91 3.14
C ASP A 151 1.30 -24.96 4.53
N LEU A 152 2.17 -23.99 4.85
CA LEU A 152 2.89 -23.91 6.12
C LEU A 152 2.39 -22.75 6.99
N ILE A 153 1.30 -22.99 7.71
CA ILE A 153 0.79 -22.12 8.77
C ILE A 153 0.90 -22.79 10.14
N PHE A 154 1.09 -22.01 11.20
CA PHE A 154 1.32 -22.53 12.55
C PHE A 154 0.34 -21.93 13.57
N PRO A 155 -0.12 -22.70 14.57
CA PRO A 155 -0.95 -22.16 15.64
C PRO A 155 -0.31 -20.93 16.32
N GLY A 156 -1.12 -19.90 16.56
CA GLY A 156 -0.69 -18.60 17.10
C GLY A 156 -0.20 -17.60 16.04
N GLN A 157 -0.03 -18.03 14.78
CA GLN A 157 0.25 -17.10 13.69
C GLN A 157 -0.98 -16.23 13.41
N VAL A 158 -0.80 -14.92 13.24
CA VAL A 158 -1.88 -14.01 12.88
C VAL A 158 -1.83 -13.71 11.39
N LEU A 159 -2.90 -14.03 10.68
CA LEU A 159 -3.04 -13.80 9.24
C LEU A 159 -4.02 -12.65 8.97
N ARG A 160 -3.69 -11.78 8.01
CA ARG A 160 -4.66 -10.87 7.40
C ARG A 160 -5.52 -11.65 6.40
N VAL A 161 -6.84 -11.55 6.52
CA VAL A 161 -7.81 -12.20 5.65
C VAL A 161 -8.62 -11.12 4.93
N PRO A 162 -8.37 -10.86 3.64
CA PRO A 162 -9.15 -9.91 2.84
C PRO A 162 -10.62 -10.32 2.71
N LEU A 163 -11.51 -9.35 2.56
CA LEU A 163 -12.96 -9.51 2.39
C LEU A 163 -13.40 -8.75 1.13
N PHE A 164 -14.23 -9.40 0.30
CA PHE A 164 -14.69 -8.90 -1.01
C PHE A 164 -16.21 -8.90 -1.12
#